data_AF-A0A482ZJG9-F1
#
_entry.id   AF-A0A482ZJG9-F1
#
_cell.length_a   1.000
_cell.length_b   1.000
_cell.length_c   1.000
_cell.angle_alpha   90.00
_cell.angle_beta   90.00
_cell.angle_gamma   90.00
#
_symmetry.space_group_name_H-M   'P 1'
#
loop_
_entity.id
_entity.type
_entity.pdbx_description
1 polymer ?
#
loop_
_entity_poly.entity_id
_entity_poly.type
_entity_poly.pdbx_seq_one_letter_code
_entity_poly.pdbx_strand_id
1 'polypeptide(L)'
;MLKIKDIPKVERPRERLLQKGANALSKTDLLAILLGSGIKGTNVQTLAKTIITKFNQDFLEVNIDDLLKIKGIGQAKALQIYSAIALIKRFYQEKNSTDLIINNVQNVLTLAFDIRDKKKEHLICLHLDSRNALIKKETLSIGLLDKSLIHPREIFSSALENKAANIILIHNHPSGDPTPSKQDEKIAKKISQAGQIMGIALLDFVIIAKQGHNSFYQALKHDKALDYVADGFQMGLFDHFEEESNYTDKPKFTFIDLFAGIGGFHLAASNLGGQCVFASEFDENARKTYEANFLKHNKDLFYSGNFAGDITEVDEKTIPDFDFLFAGFPCQPFSKGGYRKGFEDTRGTLFFEVARIIKEHNPNYILLENVQNLVTHDDGRYTH
;
A
#
# COMPACT_ATOMS: atom_id res chain seq x y z
N MET A 1 -50.57 -15.41 -22.18
CA MET A 1 -49.22 -15.19 -21.61
C MET A 1 -48.70 -16.54 -21.12
N LEU A 2 -47.50 -16.94 -21.53
CA LEU A 2 -46.90 -18.24 -21.19
C LEU A 2 -46.79 -18.41 -19.67
N LYS A 3 -47.23 -19.55 -19.16
CA LYS A 3 -47.03 -19.97 -17.76
C LYS A 3 -45.58 -20.43 -17.63
N ILE A 4 -45.00 -20.36 -16.42
CA ILE A 4 -43.62 -20.87 -16.18
C ILE A 4 -43.48 -22.35 -16.52
N LYS A 5 -44.58 -23.11 -16.47
CA LYS A 5 -44.62 -24.51 -16.92
C LYS A 5 -44.35 -24.68 -18.42
N ASP A 6 -44.59 -23.64 -19.21
CA ASP A 6 -44.43 -23.60 -20.66
C ASP A 6 -43.00 -23.20 -21.07
N ILE A 7 -42.17 -22.76 -20.10
CA ILE A 7 -40.73 -22.53 -20.29
C ILE A 7 -40.01 -23.88 -20.15
N PRO A 8 -39.08 -24.22 -21.07
CA PRO A 8 -38.24 -25.41 -20.95
C PRO A 8 -37.62 -25.49 -19.55
N LYS A 9 -37.61 -26.69 -18.93
CA LYS A 9 -37.13 -26.86 -17.54
C LYS A 9 -35.76 -26.22 -17.32
N VAL A 10 -34.86 -26.34 -18.28
CA VAL A 10 -33.50 -25.78 -18.24
C VAL A 10 -33.44 -24.25 -18.28
N GLU A 11 -34.50 -23.59 -18.76
CA GLU A 11 -34.58 -22.13 -18.85
C GLU A 11 -35.33 -21.49 -17.69
N ARG A 12 -35.93 -22.30 -16.82
CA ARG A 12 -36.64 -21.81 -15.64
C ARG A 12 -35.65 -21.23 -14.61
N PRO A 13 -36.03 -20.16 -13.89
CA PRO A 13 -35.10 -19.47 -12.99
C PRO A 13 -34.42 -20.35 -11.95
N ARG A 14 -35.15 -21.25 -11.27
CA ARG A 14 -34.58 -22.09 -10.20
C ARG A 14 -33.55 -23.07 -10.76
N GLU A 15 -33.88 -23.70 -11.87
CA GLU A 15 -33.05 -24.67 -12.58
C GLU A 15 -31.79 -23.99 -13.14
N ARG A 16 -31.93 -22.77 -13.69
CA ARG A 16 -30.79 -21.94 -14.10
C ARG A 16 -29.90 -21.55 -12.92
N LEU A 17 -30.49 -21.20 -11.78
CA LEU A 17 -29.73 -20.83 -10.59
C LEU A 17 -28.89 -22.03 -10.10
N LEU A 18 -29.46 -23.24 -10.11
CA LEU A 18 -28.75 -24.46 -9.72
C LEU A 18 -27.65 -24.86 -10.71
N GLN A 19 -27.87 -24.70 -12.02
CA GLN A 19 -26.92 -25.15 -13.04
C GLN A 19 -25.84 -24.11 -13.38
N LYS A 20 -26.19 -22.83 -13.39
CA LYS A 20 -25.33 -21.74 -13.92
C LYS A 20 -25.02 -20.66 -12.89
N GLY A 21 -25.53 -20.79 -11.66
CA GLY A 21 -25.32 -19.81 -10.59
C GLY A 21 -26.09 -18.51 -10.76
N ALA A 22 -26.01 -17.62 -9.76
CA ALA A 22 -26.78 -16.39 -9.70
C ALA A 22 -26.45 -15.38 -10.81
N ASN A 23 -25.21 -15.39 -11.31
CA ASN A 23 -24.74 -14.48 -12.37
C ASN A 23 -25.46 -14.68 -13.71
N ALA A 24 -26.04 -15.86 -13.92
CA ALA A 24 -26.81 -16.17 -15.12
C ALA A 24 -28.26 -15.67 -15.04
N LEU A 25 -28.68 -14.99 -13.98
CA LEU A 25 -30.06 -14.57 -13.73
C LEU A 25 -30.19 -13.04 -13.72
N SER A 26 -31.33 -12.55 -14.22
CA SER A 26 -31.67 -11.13 -14.08
C SER A 26 -32.15 -10.81 -12.65
N LYS A 27 -32.18 -9.52 -12.27
CA LYS A 27 -32.80 -9.06 -11.01
C LYS A 27 -34.24 -9.57 -10.87
N THR A 28 -34.98 -9.57 -11.97
CA THR A 28 -36.35 -10.09 -12.05
C THR A 28 -36.39 -11.58 -11.73
N ASP A 29 -35.47 -12.37 -12.30
CA ASP A 29 -35.43 -13.82 -12.07
C ASP A 29 -35.09 -14.15 -10.61
N LEU A 30 -34.13 -13.44 -10.02
CA LEU A 30 -33.75 -13.62 -8.61
C LEU A 30 -34.91 -13.28 -7.68
N LEU A 31 -35.59 -12.16 -7.93
CA LEU A 31 -36.77 -11.79 -7.15
C LEU A 31 -37.92 -12.78 -7.36
N ALA A 32 -38.10 -13.31 -8.56
CA ALA A 32 -39.12 -14.30 -8.85
C ALA A 32 -38.86 -15.62 -8.10
N ILE A 33 -37.60 -16.04 -7.98
CA ILE A 33 -37.21 -17.20 -7.17
C ILE A 33 -37.53 -16.96 -5.70
N LEU A 34 -37.15 -15.78 -5.19
CA LEU A 34 -37.40 -15.39 -3.80
C LEU A 34 -38.89 -15.45 -3.49
N LEU A 35 -39.72 -14.79 -4.30
CA LEU A 35 -41.19 -14.77 -4.14
C LEU A 35 -41.84 -16.15 -4.26
N GLY A 36 -41.20 -17.07 -5.00
CA GLY A 36 -41.60 -18.46 -5.19
C GLY A 36 -42.85 -18.69 -6.05
N SER A 37 -43.89 -17.86 -5.89
CA SER A 37 -45.17 -17.98 -6.59
C SER A 37 -45.73 -16.62 -6.99
N GLY A 38 -46.64 -16.62 -7.96
CA GLY A 38 -47.37 -15.42 -8.39
C GLY A 38 -48.54 -15.12 -7.47
N ILE A 39 -49.50 -14.36 -7.99
CA ILE A 39 -50.80 -14.11 -7.37
C ILE A 39 -51.89 -14.59 -8.32
N LYS A 40 -53.15 -14.65 -7.85
CA LYS A 40 -54.27 -15.00 -8.73
C LYS A 40 -54.33 -14.01 -9.91
N GLY A 41 -54.16 -14.52 -11.13
CA GLY A 41 -54.18 -13.72 -12.36
C GLY A 41 -52.84 -13.10 -12.79
N THR A 42 -51.76 -13.23 -12.01
CA THR A 42 -50.43 -12.70 -12.40
C THR A 42 -49.33 -13.67 -12.01
N ASN A 43 -48.52 -14.10 -12.98
CA ASN A 43 -47.41 -15.02 -12.72
C ASN A 43 -46.28 -14.31 -11.92
N VAL A 44 -45.42 -15.10 -11.28
CA VAL A 44 -44.35 -14.55 -10.41
C VAL A 44 -43.33 -13.71 -11.18
N GLN A 45 -43.09 -14.02 -12.47
CA GLN A 45 -42.16 -13.25 -13.29
C GLN A 45 -42.68 -11.84 -13.58
N THR A 46 -43.96 -11.72 -13.94
CA THR A 46 -44.62 -10.43 -14.16
C THR A 46 -44.70 -9.64 -12.86
N LEU A 47 -44.99 -10.30 -11.74
CA LEU A 47 -45.01 -9.66 -10.42
C LEU A 47 -43.62 -9.14 -10.01
N ALA A 48 -42.59 -9.97 -10.13
CA ALA A 48 -41.20 -9.59 -9.86
C ALA A 48 -40.76 -8.43 -10.76
N LYS A 49 -41.08 -8.48 -12.06
CA LYS A 49 -40.78 -7.40 -13.01
C LYS A 49 -41.46 -6.09 -12.60
N THR A 50 -42.71 -6.16 -12.14
CA THR A 50 -43.46 -4.99 -11.67
C THR A 50 -42.77 -4.35 -10.46
N ILE A 51 -42.35 -5.15 -9.49
CA ILE A 51 -41.64 -4.66 -8.29
C ILE A 51 -40.29 -4.04 -8.69
N ILE A 52 -39.46 -4.75 -9.47
CA ILE A 52 -38.16 -4.26 -9.91
C ILE A 52 -38.29 -2.98 -10.73
N THR A 53 -39.29 -2.89 -11.60
CA THR A 53 -39.51 -1.68 -12.42
C THR A 53 -40.00 -0.51 -11.55
N LYS A 54 -40.87 -0.77 -10.57
CA LYS A 54 -41.44 0.28 -9.71
C LYS A 54 -40.38 0.93 -8.82
N PHE A 55 -39.50 0.14 -8.20
CA PHE A 55 -38.50 0.67 -7.27
C PHE A 55 -37.13 0.90 -7.92
N ASN A 56 -36.80 0.17 -8.98
CA ASN A 56 -35.56 0.32 -9.76
C ASN A 56 -34.29 0.47 -8.91
N GLN A 57 -33.73 1.69 -8.85
CA GLN A 57 -32.51 1.99 -8.07
C GLN A 57 -32.77 2.05 -6.57
N ASP A 58 -33.99 2.42 -6.15
CA ASP A 58 -34.40 2.57 -4.76
C ASP A 58 -34.81 1.24 -4.10
N PHE A 59 -34.62 0.10 -4.78
CA PHE A 59 -35.07 -1.22 -4.30
C PHE A 59 -34.53 -1.58 -2.91
N LEU A 60 -33.31 -1.16 -2.57
CA LEU A 60 -32.71 -1.42 -1.25
C LEU A 60 -33.30 -0.54 -0.13
N GLU A 61 -33.96 0.56 -0.46
CA GLU A 61 -34.55 1.52 0.50
C GLU A 61 -36.05 1.33 0.71
N VAL A 62 -36.60 0.26 0.13
CA VAL A 62 -38.03 -0.04 0.20
C VAL A 62 -38.46 -0.37 1.64
N ASN A 63 -39.53 0.28 2.09
CA ASN A 63 -40.22 -0.05 3.33
C ASN A 63 -41.42 -0.99 3.09
N ILE A 64 -41.94 -1.56 4.17
CA ILE A 64 -43.04 -2.53 4.11
C ILE A 64 -44.32 -1.88 3.54
N ASP A 65 -44.63 -0.64 3.91
CA ASP A 65 -45.85 0.05 3.48
C ASP A 65 -45.89 0.26 1.96
N ASP A 66 -44.74 0.56 1.35
CA ASP A 66 -44.63 0.74 -0.10
C ASP A 66 -44.78 -0.58 -0.87
N LEU A 67 -44.34 -1.70 -0.28
CA LEU A 67 -44.58 -3.05 -0.82
C LEU A 67 -46.05 -3.42 -0.76
N LEU A 68 -46.73 -3.13 0.36
CA LEU A 68 -48.15 -3.42 0.55
C LEU A 68 -49.06 -2.65 -0.43
N LYS A 69 -48.61 -1.49 -0.94
CA LYS A 69 -49.32 -0.74 -2.00
C LYS A 69 -49.32 -1.47 -3.36
N ILE A 70 -48.52 -2.52 -3.54
CA ILE A 70 -48.48 -3.27 -4.80
C ILE A 70 -49.58 -4.32 -4.80
N LYS A 71 -50.45 -4.24 -5.81
CA LYS A 71 -51.56 -5.19 -5.99
C LYS A 71 -51.04 -6.64 -6.00
N GLY A 72 -51.44 -7.40 -4.98
CA GLY A 72 -51.09 -8.82 -4.81
C GLY A 72 -49.87 -9.09 -3.92
N ILE A 73 -49.19 -8.06 -3.41
CA ILE A 73 -48.20 -8.23 -2.35
C ILE A 73 -48.91 -8.10 -1.01
N GLY A 74 -49.23 -9.25 -0.41
CA GLY A 74 -49.69 -9.32 0.98
C GLY A 74 -48.51 -9.29 1.96
N GLN A 75 -48.84 -9.23 3.26
CA GLN A 75 -47.86 -9.13 4.35
C GLN A 75 -46.72 -10.15 4.26
N ALA A 76 -47.03 -11.43 3.97
CA ALA A 76 -46.01 -12.47 3.90
C ALA A 76 -44.93 -12.20 2.83
N LYS A 77 -45.33 -11.79 1.62
CA LYS A 77 -44.39 -11.49 0.53
C LYS A 77 -43.64 -10.17 0.77
N ALA A 78 -44.31 -9.18 1.37
CA ALA A 78 -43.67 -7.92 1.76
C ALA A 78 -42.55 -8.17 2.79
N LEU A 79 -42.86 -8.91 3.86
CA LEU A 79 -41.88 -9.29 4.88
C LEU A 79 -40.73 -10.10 4.31
N GLN A 80 -40.99 -11.00 3.35
CA GLN A 80 -39.95 -11.80 2.72
C GLN A 80 -38.95 -10.93 1.94
N ILE A 81 -39.43 -9.98 1.14
CA ILE A 81 -38.56 -9.03 0.41
C ILE A 81 -37.80 -8.16 1.40
N TYR A 82 -38.51 -7.55 2.34
CA TYR A 82 -37.92 -6.64 3.32
C TYR A 82 -36.85 -7.33 4.17
N SER A 83 -37.11 -8.56 4.63
CA SER A 83 -36.16 -9.35 5.41
C SER A 83 -34.90 -9.70 4.60
N ALA A 84 -35.05 -10.03 3.32
CA ALA A 84 -33.90 -10.28 2.45
C ALA A 84 -33.02 -9.02 2.29
N ILE A 85 -33.65 -7.85 2.08
CA ILE A 85 -32.93 -6.56 2.00
C ILE A 85 -32.25 -6.24 3.34
N ALA A 86 -32.97 -6.37 4.45
CA ALA A 86 -32.44 -6.09 5.78
C ALA A 86 -31.25 -7.00 6.13
N LEU A 87 -31.34 -8.29 5.77
CA LEU A 87 -30.26 -9.25 5.97
C LEU A 87 -29.02 -8.87 5.14
N ILE A 88 -29.21 -8.53 3.86
CA ILE A 88 -28.13 -8.03 3.01
C ILE A 88 -27.49 -6.79 3.64
N LYS A 89 -28.29 -5.80 4.06
CA LYS A 89 -27.80 -4.59 4.72
C LYS A 89 -26.98 -4.90 5.99
N ARG A 90 -27.41 -5.86 6.81
CA ARG A 90 -26.67 -6.29 8.01
C ARG A 90 -25.34 -6.95 7.68
N PHE A 91 -25.28 -7.88 6.72
CA PHE A 91 -24.00 -8.47 6.30
C PHE A 91 -23.03 -7.45 5.69
N TYR A 92 -23.55 -6.43 5.00
CA TYR A 92 -22.74 -5.30 4.53
C TYR A 92 -22.24 -4.42 5.68
N GLN A 93 -23.07 -4.20 6.70
CA GLN A 93 -22.70 -3.42 7.90
C GLN A 93 -21.70 -4.16 8.80
N GLU A 94 -21.85 -5.47 8.97
CA GLU A 94 -20.94 -6.33 9.75
C GLU A 94 -19.55 -6.41 9.10
N LYS A 95 -19.48 -6.47 7.76
CA LYS A 95 -18.19 -6.43 7.01
C LYS A 95 -17.43 -5.10 7.11
N ASN A 96 -18.07 -4.01 7.53
CA ASN A 96 -17.43 -2.69 7.62
C ASN A 96 -16.53 -2.53 8.88
N SER A 97 -16.31 -3.59 9.67
CA SER A 97 -15.60 -3.45 10.95
C SER A 97 -14.10 -3.79 10.93
N THR A 98 -13.54 -4.50 9.92
CA THR A 98 -12.07 -4.66 9.72
C THR A 98 -11.64 -5.54 8.52
N ASP A 99 -12.53 -6.30 7.87
CA ASP A 99 -12.13 -7.38 6.93
C ASP A 99 -12.29 -7.05 5.43
N LEU A 100 -12.74 -5.85 5.07
CA LEU A 100 -12.96 -5.51 3.67
C LEU A 100 -11.64 -5.10 2.99
N ILE A 101 -10.92 -6.07 2.45
CA ILE A 101 -9.73 -5.85 1.62
C ILE A 101 -10.14 -5.25 0.29
N ILE A 102 -9.55 -4.10 -0.06
CA ILE A 102 -9.72 -3.44 -1.34
C ILE A 102 -8.62 -3.92 -2.28
N ASN A 103 -8.96 -4.83 -3.19
CA ASN A 103 -8.01 -5.42 -4.15
C ASN A 103 -8.30 -5.07 -5.62
N ASN A 104 -9.28 -4.21 -5.86
CA ASN A 104 -9.56 -3.62 -7.18
C ASN A 104 -10.49 -2.41 -7.05
N VAL A 105 -10.59 -1.65 -8.15
CA VAL A 105 -11.51 -0.51 -8.26
C VAL A 105 -12.98 -0.89 -8.03
N GLN A 106 -13.40 -2.12 -8.34
CA GLN A 106 -14.79 -2.54 -8.17
C GLN A 106 -15.21 -2.61 -6.69
N ASN A 107 -14.28 -2.91 -5.77
CA ASN A 107 -14.51 -2.79 -4.34
C ASN A 107 -14.77 -1.33 -3.94
N VAL A 108 -13.95 -0.41 -4.46
CA VAL A 108 -14.10 1.04 -4.24
C VAL A 108 -15.47 1.52 -4.75
N LEU A 109 -15.88 1.11 -5.95
CA LEU A 109 -17.18 1.46 -6.53
C LEU A 109 -18.35 0.93 -5.71
N THR A 110 -18.20 -0.25 -5.11
CA THR A 110 -19.23 -0.85 -4.23
C THR A 110 -19.39 -0.02 -2.96
N LEU A 111 -18.27 0.42 -2.38
CA LEU A 111 -18.27 1.27 -1.19
C LEU A 111 -18.82 2.67 -1.43
N ALA A 112 -18.67 3.20 -2.64
CA ALA A 112 -19.12 4.55 -3.01
C ALA A 112 -20.44 4.56 -3.80
N PHE A 113 -21.17 3.45 -3.84
CA PHE A 113 -22.42 3.36 -4.58
C PHE A 113 -23.46 4.40 -4.11
N ASP A 114 -23.46 4.73 -2.82
CA ASP A 114 -24.36 5.69 -2.16
C ASP A 114 -24.19 7.14 -2.63
N ILE A 115 -23.01 7.51 -3.13
CA ILE A 115 -22.73 8.88 -3.61
C ILE A 115 -22.79 9.03 -5.13
N ARG A 116 -22.84 7.94 -5.90
CA ARG A 116 -22.83 7.96 -7.38
C ARG A 116 -23.91 8.86 -7.99
N ASP A 117 -25.14 8.78 -7.47
CA ASP A 117 -26.32 9.47 -8.02
C ASP A 117 -26.66 10.77 -7.26
N LYS A 118 -25.80 11.21 -6.34
CA LYS A 118 -26.04 12.43 -5.57
C LYS A 118 -25.93 13.66 -6.46
N LYS A 119 -26.86 14.60 -6.28
CA LYS A 119 -26.92 15.88 -7.01
C LYS A 119 -25.84 16.89 -6.58
N LYS A 120 -25.19 16.65 -5.43
CA LYS A 120 -24.06 17.45 -4.93
C LYS A 120 -22.77 16.66 -5.13
N GLU A 121 -21.67 17.37 -5.36
CA GLU A 121 -20.33 16.76 -5.32
C GLU A 121 -20.01 16.34 -3.88
N HIS A 122 -19.35 15.20 -3.76
CA HIS A 122 -18.87 14.58 -2.53
C HIS A 122 -17.45 14.13 -2.78
N LEU A 123 -16.54 14.50 -1.88
CA LEU A 123 -15.23 13.87 -1.80
C LEU A 123 -15.21 12.92 -0.61
N ILE A 124 -14.89 11.67 -0.86
CA ILE A 124 -14.75 10.62 0.15
C ILE A 124 -13.28 10.18 0.22
N CYS A 125 -12.83 9.88 1.43
CA CYS A 125 -11.56 9.19 1.68
C CYS A 125 -11.84 7.81 2.28
N LEU A 126 -11.22 6.79 1.69
CA LEU A 126 -11.10 5.47 2.30
C LEU A 126 -9.72 5.36 2.95
N HIS A 127 -9.72 5.13 4.25
CA HIS A 127 -8.53 4.89 5.06
C HIS A 127 -8.25 3.39 5.10
N LEU A 128 -7.04 2.96 4.73
CA LEU A 128 -6.69 1.55 4.58
C LEU A 128 -5.51 1.14 5.46
N ASP A 129 -5.51 -0.10 5.94
CA ASP A 129 -4.35 -0.70 6.62
C ASP A 129 -3.27 -1.15 5.59
N SER A 130 -2.16 -1.69 6.08
CA SER A 130 -1.05 -2.16 5.24
C SER A 130 -1.38 -3.34 4.33
N ARG A 131 -2.54 -3.97 4.52
CA ARG A 131 -3.08 -5.06 3.67
C ARG A 131 -4.20 -4.54 2.75
N ASN A 132 -4.33 -3.21 2.62
CA ASN A 132 -5.42 -2.54 1.93
C ASN A 132 -6.81 -2.87 2.50
N ALA A 133 -6.92 -3.28 3.76
CA ALA A 133 -8.21 -3.47 4.43
C ALA A 133 -8.80 -2.12 4.84
N LEU A 134 -10.09 -1.92 4.58
CA LEU A 134 -10.79 -0.68 4.92
C LEU A 134 -10.87 -0.51 6.45
N ILE A 135 -10.25 0.55 6.95
CA ILE A 135 -10.35 1.02 8.34
C ILE A 135 -11.58 1.92 8.50
N LYS A 136 -11.71 2.91 7.62
CA LYS A 136 -12.77 3.93 7.71
C LYS A 136 -13.11 4.49 6.33
N LYS A 137 -14.42 4.70 6.07
CA LYS A 137 -14.93 5.52 4.98
C LYS A 137 -15.37 6.87 5.54
N GLU A 138 -14.83 7.95 5.02
CA GLU A 138 -15.07 9.31 5.52
C GLU A 138 -15.47 10.25 4.39
N THR A 139 -16.48 11.09 4.62
CA THR A 139 -16.83 12.18 3.70
C THR A 139 -16.06 13.43 4.10
N LEU A 140 -15.14 13.86 3.25
CA LEU A 140 -14.30 15.04 3.46
C LEU A 140 -15.01 16.34 3.08
N SER A 141 -15.89 16.30 2.08
CA SER A 141 -16.59 17.49 1.59
C SER A 141 -17.92 17.14 0.90
N ILE A 142 -18.89 18.05 0.95
CA ILE A 142 -20.20 17.97 0.28
C ILE A 142 -20.58 19.35 -0.29
N GLY A 143 -20.89 19.44 -1.59
CA GLY A 143 -21.39 20.66 -2.25
C GLY A 143 -20.50 21.16 -3.38
N LEU A 144 -20.85 22.30 -3.99
CA LEU A 144 -20.02 22.97 -5.00
C LEU A 144 -18.69 23.33 -4.34
N LEU A 145 -17.68 22.50 -4.60
CA LEU A 145 -16.35 22.72 -4.09
C LEU A 145 -15.78 23.94 -4.78
N ASP A 146 -15.42 24.96 -4.00
CA ASP A 146 -14.16 25.65 -4.29
C ASP A 146 -13.08 24.58 -4.10
N LYS A 147 -12.77 23.79 -5.16
CA LYS A 147 -11.81 22.68 -5.05
C LYS A 147 -10.36 23.18 -4.76
N SER A 148 -10.20 24.46 -4.44
CA SER A 148 -9.02 25.10 -3.84
C SER A 148 -8.91 24.87 -2.33
N LEU A 149 -10.00 24.49 -1.64
CA LEU A 149 -10.05 24.37 -0.17
C LEU A 149 -9.61 23.02 0.40
N ILE A 150 -9.50 21.97 -0.43
CA ILE A 150 -9.07 20.65 0.06
C ILE A 150 -7.55 20.65 0.21
N HIS A 151 -7.12 20.93 1.42
CA HIS A 151 -5.71 20.98 1.77
C HIS A 151 -5.22 19.58 2.18
N PRO A 152 -4.03 19.12 1.72
CA PRO A 152 -3.47 17.83 2.11
C PRO A 152 -3.50 17.56 3.63
N ARG A 153 -3.16 18.59 4.42
CA ARG A 153 -3.25 18.54 5.91
C ARG A 153 -4.54 17.93 6.45
N GLU A 154 -5.71 18.24 5.88
CA GLU A 154 -7.01 17.77 6.41
C GLU A 154 -7.16 16.27 6.15
N ILE A 155 -6.77 15.85 4.93
CA ILE A 155 -6.80 14.45 4.51
C ILE A 155 -5.84 13.62 5.37
N PHE A 156 -4.60 14.08 5.51
CA PHE A 156 -3.57 13.34 6.23
C PHE A 156 -3.70 13.41 7.75
N SER A 157 -4.30 14.47 8.32
CA SER A 157 -4.64 14.49 9.75
C SER A 157 -5.60 13.34 10.09
N SER A 158 -6.67 13.19 9.30
CA SER A 158 -7.60 12.08 9.49
C SER A 158 -6.93 10.72 9.21
N ALA A 159 -6.10 10.62 8.17
CA ALA A 159 -5.38 9.38 7.88
C ALA A 159 -4.47 8.93 9.03
N LEU A 160 -3.76 9.87 9.65
CA LEU A 160 -2.92 9.62 10.83
C LEU A 160 -3.75 9.22 12.06
N GLU A 161 -4.85 9.92 12.34
CA GLU A 161 -5.77 9.56 13.43
C GLU A 161 -6.31 8.13 13.29
N ASN A 162 -6.57 7.69 12.06
CA ASN A 162 -7.06 6.35 11.75
C ASN A 162 -5.93 5.32 11.52
N LYS A 163 -4.65 5.70 11.70
CA LYS A 163 -3.48 4.84 11.49
C LYS A 163 -3.46 4.19 10.10
N ALA A 164 -3.88 4.93 9.09
CA ALA A 164 -3.91 4.45 7.72
C ALA A 164 -2.49 4.28 7.18
N ALA A 165 -2.24 3.16 6.51
CA ALA A 165 -1.03 2.96 5.70
C ALA A 165 -1.22 3.54 4.29
N ASN A 166 -2.44 3.43 3.74
CA ASN A 166 -2.79 3.93 2.42
C ASN A 166 -4.15 4.64 2.45
N ILE A 167 -4.38 5.52 1.47
CA ILE A 167 -5.68 6.16 1.25
C ILE A 167 -6.16 6.01 -0.20
N ILE A 168 -7.48 5.94 -0.39
CA ILE A 168 -8.12 6.10 -1.70
C ILE A 168 -9.06 7.30 -1.63
N LEU A 169 -8.98 8.20 -2.60
CA LEU A 169 -9.94 9.28 -2.75
C LEU A 169 -11.03 8.90 -3.75
N ILE A 170 -12.25 9.38 -3.52
CA ILE A 170 -13.40 9.15 -4.40
C ILE A 170 -14.17 10.44 -4.57
N HIS A 171 -14.42 10.83 -5.82
CA HIS A 171 -15.18 12.03 -6.16
C HIS A 171 -16.36 11.68 -7.06
N ASN A 172 -17.60 12.01 -6.68
CA ASN A 172 -18.73 11.87 -7.61
C ASN A 172 -18.89 13.11 -8.49
N HIS A 173 -19.19 12.88 -9.76
CA HIS A 173 -19.56 13.92 -10.73
C HIS A 173 -21.07 13.91 -10.98
N PRO A 174 -21.84 14.90 -10.47
CA PRO A 174 -23.27 14.99 -10.69
C PRO A 174 -23.68 15.16 -12.16
N SER A 175 -22.76 15.64 -13.01
CA SER A 175 -22.92 15.76 -14.47
C SER A 175 -23.22 14.41 -15.14
N GLY A 176 -22.78 13.30 -14.53
CA GLY A 176 -22.91 11.97 -15.06
C GLY A 176 -21.73 11.50 -15.91
N ASP A 177 -20.78 12.37 -16.23
CA ASP A 177 -19.53 12.06 -16.94
C ASP A 177 -18.41 11.75 -15.92
N PRO A 178 -17.70 10.60 -16.01
CA PRO A 178 -16.60 10.27 -15.12
C PRO A 178 -15.25 10.90 -15.52
N THR A 179 -15.19 11.71 -16.59
CA THR A 179 -13.95 12.30 -17.08
C THR A 179 -13.34 13.27 -16.05
N PRO A 180 -12.05 13.13 -15.69
CA PRO A 180 -11.41 14.03 -14.74
C PRO A 180 -11.35 15.46 -15.24
N SER A 181 -11.62 16.40 -14.32
CA SER A 181 -11.33 17.81 -14.56
C SER A 181 -9.84 18.10 -14.31
N LYS A 182 -9.31 19.17 -14.92
CA LYS A 182 -7.95 19.68 -14.63
C LYS A 182 -7.67 19.88 -13.14
N GLN A 183 -8.72 20.09 -12.35
CA GLN A 183 -8.60 20.27 -10.91
C GLN A 183 -8.52 18.94 -10.17
N ASP A 184 -9.21 17.91 -10.63
CA ASP A 184 -9.05 16.55 -10.09
C ASP A 184 -7.62 16.06 -10.33
N GLU A 185 -7.04 16.32 -11.50
CA GLU A 185 -5.63 16.02 -11.80
C GLU A 185 -4.65 16.76 -10.86
N LYS A 186 -4.89 18.06 -10.60
CA LYS A 186 -4.07 18.84 -9.66
C LYS A 186 -4.18 18.30 -8.23
N ILE A 187 -5.37 17.89 -7.81
CA ILE A 187 -5.60 17.29 -6.48
C ILE A 187 -4.87 15.95 -6.39
N ALA A 188 -5.05 15.04 -7.36
CA ALA A 188 -4.32 13.77 -7.43
C ALA A 188 -2.82 13.97 -7.22
N LYS A 189 -2.22 14.85 -8.03
CA LYS A 189 -0.77 15.11 -7.99
C LYS A 189 -0.33 15.67 -6.64
N LYS A 190 -1.05 16.66 -6.10
CA LYS A 190 -0.70 17.32 -4.83
C LYS A 190 -0.83 16.36 -3.64
N ILE A 191 -1.86 15.53 -3.62
CA ILE A 191 -2.08 14.54 -2.55
C ILE A 191 -1.09 13.38 -2.67
N SER A 192 -0.78 12.92 -3.89
CA SER A 192 0.23 11.89 -4.12
C SER A 192 1.61 12.32 -3.58
N GLN A 193 2.06 13.54 -3.92
CA GLN A 193 3.33 14.09 -3.42
C GLN A 193 3.35 14.24 -1.89
N ALA A 194 2.25 14.74 -1.31
CA ALA A 194 2.14 14.84 0.14
C ALA A 194 2.13 13.46 0.81
N GLY A 195 1.47 12.47 0.21
CA GLY A 195 1.41 11.10 0.73
C GLY A 195 2.77 10.43 0.77
N GLN A 196 3.62 10.65 -0.24
CA GLN A 196 5.02 10.20 -0.25
C GLN A 196 5.79 10.75 0.94
N ILE A 197 5.70 12.07 1.20
CA ILE A 197 6.38 12.72 2.33
C ILE A 197 5.86 12.21 3.68
N MET A 198 4.55 11.97 3.77
CA MET A 198 3.89 11.56 5.01
C MET A 198 4.00 10.06 5.30
N GLY A 199 4.51 9.25 4.35
CA GLY A 199 4.51 7.80 4.45
C GLY A 199 3.11 7.17 4.40
N ILE A 200 2.13 7.86 3.81
CA ILE A 200 0.75 7.37 3.62
C ILE A 200 0.38 7.53 2.15
N ALA A 201 0.43 6.44 1.39
CA ALA A 201 0.35 6.54 -0.06
C ALA A 201 -1.10 6.76 -0.56
N LEU A 202 -1.26 7.60 -1.60
CA LEU A 202 -2.51 7.68 -2.36
C LEU A 202 -2.56 6.55 -3.37
N LEU A 203 -3.30 5.49 -3.05
CA LEU A 203 -3.39 4.28 -3.87
C LEU A 203 -4.19 4.50 -5.15
N ASP A 204 -5.30 5.23 -5.06
CA ASP A 204 -6.11 5.60 -6.22
C ASP A 204 -6.88 6.90 -5.95
N PHE A 205 -7.22 7.61 -7.02
CA PHE A 205 -8.25 8.62 -7.03
C PHE A 205 -9.33 8.22 -8.03
N VAL A 206 -10.53 7.88 -7.54
CA VAL A 206 -11.60 7.35 -8.38
C VAL A 206 -12.68 8.41 -8.58
N ILE A 207 -12.96 8.73 -9.82
CA ILE A 207 -14.11 9.56 -10.20
C ILE A 207 -15.25 8.63 -10.54
N ILE A 208 -16.41 8.85 -9.92
CA ILE A 208 -17.62 8.05 -10.17
C ILE A 208 -18.73 8.91 -10.73
N ALA A 209 -19.46 8.37 -11.70
CA ALA A 209 -20.56 9.07 -12.32
C ALA A 209 -21.65 8.10 -12.81
N LYS A 210 -22.75 8.63 -13.35
CA LYS A 210 -23.82 7.79 -13.91
C LYS A 210 -23.33 6.93 -15.08
N GLN A 211 -22.51 7.48 -15.97
CA GLN A 211 -22.06 6.78 -17.18
C GLN A 211 -20.87 5.84 -16.93
N GLY A 212 -20.25 5.87 -15.76
CA GLY A 212 -19.12 4.99 -15.45
C GLY A 212 -18.25 5.50 -14.31
N HIS A 213 -16.96 5.19 -14.40
CA HIS A 213 -15.94 5.65 -13.48
C HIS A 213 -14.62 5.89 -14.22
N ASN A 214 -13.73 6.65 -13.60
CA ASN A 214 -12.35 6.83 -14.03
C ASN A 214 -11.44 6.63 -12.81
N SER A 215 -10.30 6.00 -13.00
CA SER A 215 -9.34 5.66 -11.95
C SER A 215 -7.97 6.21 -12.33
N PHE A 216 -7.32 6.89 -11.40
CA PHE A 216 -5.98 7.41 -11.56
C PHE A 216 -4.90 6.38 -11.22
N TYR A 217 -5.27 5.20 -10.74
CA TYR A 217 -4.36 4.14 -10.30
C TYR A 217 -3.18 3.92 -11.25
N GLN A 218 -3.41 3.76 -12.56
CA GLN A 218 -2.32 3.55 -13.52
C GLN A 218 -1.35 4.74 -13.61
N ALA A 219 -1.87 5.96 -13.50
CA ALA A 219 -1.05 7.18 -13.53
C ALA A 219 -0.35 7.44 -12.19
N LEU A 220 -0.86 6.88 -11.09
CA LEU A 220 -0.25 6.96 -9.76
C LEU A 220 0.74 5.83 -9.48
N LYS A 221 0.70 4.74 -10.27
CA LYS A 221 1.61 3.60 -10.22
C LYS A 221 3.00 3.98 -10.76
N HIS A 222 3.69 4.86 -10.04
CA HIS A 222 5.09 5.18 -10.28
C HIS A 222 6.04 4.26 -9.49
N ASP A 223 5.54 3.66 -8.41
CA ASP A 223 6.32 2.87 -7.48
C ASP A 223 5.81 1.42 -7.49
N LYS A 224 6.71 0.42 -7.61
CA LYS A 224 6.31 -1.00 -7.70
C LYS A 224 5.58 -1.50 -6.44
N ALA A 225 5.69 -0.77 -5.33
CA ALA A 225 5.05 -1.08 -4.05
C ALA A 225 3.57 -0.63 -3.96
N LEU A 226 3.09 0.22 -4.88
CA LEU A 226 1.72 0.75 -4.89
C LEU A 226 0.83 -0.12 -5.78
N ASP A 227 0.26 -1.16 -5.19
CA ASP A 227 -0.70 -2.04 -5.88
C ASP A 227 -1.97 -2.25 -5.04
N TYR A 228 -3.10 -2.42 -5.73
CA TYR A 228 -4.38 -2.82 -5.13
C TYR A 228 -4.22 -4.18 -4.44
N VAL A 229 -3.42 -5.06 -5.04
CA VAL A 229 -2.99 -6.29 -4.38
C VAL A 229 -1.79 -5.95 -3.50
N ALA A 230 -2.00 -5.88 -2.19
CA ALA A 230 -0.89 -5.85 -1.24
C ALA A 230 -0.22 -7.25 -1.22
N ASP A 231 0.48 -7.60 -2.30
CA ASP A 231 1.51 -8.63 -2.23
C ASP A 231 2.52 -8.06 -1.24
N GLY A 232 2.80 -8.78 -0.16
CA GLY A 232 3.71 -8.34 0.90
C GLY A 232 5.12 -8.10 0.35
N PHE A 233 5.31 -6.95 -0.28
CA PHE A 233 6.60 -6.47 -0.73
C PHE A 233 7.31 -5.97 0.51
N GLN A 234 8.13 -6.85 1.07
CA GLN A 234 9.06 -6.46 2.10
C GLN A 234 10.15 -5.63 1.41
N MET A 235 9.94 -4.32 1.34
CA MET A 235 10.99 -3.37 0.98
C MET A 235 12.14 -3.55 1.97
N GLY A 236 13.36 -3.60 1.45
CA GLY A 236 14.56 -3.51 2.25
C GLY A 236 14.59 -2.20 3.02
N LEU A 237 15.24 -2.20 4.19
CA LEU A 237 15.31 -1.04 5.09
C LEU A 237 15.72 0.26 4.37
N PHE A 238 16.50 0.16 3.29
CA PHE A 238 17.04 1.32 2.58
C PHE A 238 16.26 1.73 1.33
N ASP A 239 15.28 0.94 0.90
CA ASP A 239 14.52 1.24 -0.33
C ASP A 239 13.78 2.60 -0.25
N HIS A 240 13.43 3.08 0.95
CA HIS A 240 12.77 4.37 1.15
C HIS A 240 13.75 5.57 1.21
N PHE A 241 15.05 5.29 1.32
CA PHE A 241 16.12 6.29 1.42
C PHE A 241 17.00 6.34 0.17
N GLU A 242 16.78 5.46 -0.80
CA GLU A 242 17.44 5.47 -2.10
C GLU A 242 16.77 6.53 -3.00
N GLU A 243 17.55 7.51 -3.48
CA GLU A 243 17.08 8.36 -4.58
C GLU A 243 17.20 7.57 -5.90
N GLU A 244 16.11 7.45 -6.67
CA GLU A 244 15.99 6.63 -7.90
C GLU A 244 17.01 6.92 -9.03
N SER A 245 17.98 7.84 -8.86
CA SER A 245 18.79 8.40 -9.95
C SER A 245 20.32 8.41 -9.80
N ASN A 246 20.93 7.77 -8.78
CA ASN A 246 22.37 7.96 -8.52
C ASN A 246 23.32 6.78 -8.88
N TYR A 247 22.83 5.61 -9.29
CA TYR A 247 23.70 4.55 -9.84
C TYR A 247 23.97 4.81 -11.33
N THR A 248 25.01 5.62 -11.62
CA THR A 248 25.47 5.91 -12.97
C THR A 248 26.53 4.92 -13.43
N ASP A 249 26.61 4.62 -14.74
CA ASP A 249 27.63 3.71 -15.35
C ASP A 249 29.09 4.12 -15.07
N LYS A 250 29.31 5.35 -14.57
CA LYS A 250 30.60 5.79 -14.05
C LYS A 250 30.42 6.36 -12.64
N PRO A 251 31.09 5.81 -11.62
CA PRO A 251 31.07 6.40 -10.28
C PRO A 251 31.83 7.72 -10.25
N LYS A 252 31.44 8.64 -9.36
CA LYS A 252 32.20 9.88 -9.09
C LYS A 252 33.44 9.61 -8.24
N PHE A 253 33.40 8.57 -7.41
CA PHE A 253 34.49 8.11 -6.55
C PHE A 253 34.22 6.65 -6.16
N THR A 254 35.27 5.93 -5.75
CA THR A 254 35.14 4.58 -5.20
C THR A 254 35.36 4.57 -3.68
N PHE A 255 34.72 3.65 -2.98
CA PHE A 255 34.87 3.54 -1.53
C PHE A 255 34.85 2.10 -1.04
N ILE A 256 35.35 1.90 0.18
CA ILE A 256 35.20 0.66 0.92
C ILE A 256 34.39 0.87 2.20
N ASP A 257 33.59 -0.13 2.58
CA ASP A 257 32.73 -0.09 3.77
C ASP A 257 33.12 -1.20 4.76
N LEU A 258 33.93 -0.85 5.76
CA LEU A 258 34.39 -1.78 6.80
C LEU A 258 33.47 -1.73 8.02
N PHE A 259 33.21 -2.90 8.62
CA PHE A 259 32.20 -3.03 9.68
C PHE A 259 30.86 -2.50 9.19
N ALA A 260 30.50 -2.92 7.97
CA ALA A 260 29.40 -2.36 7.19
C ALA A 260 28.06 -2.42 7.93
N GLY A 261 27.87 -3.40 8.81
CA GLY A 261 26.61 -3.68 9.47
C GLY A 261 25.52 -3.88 8.42
N ILE A 262 24.47 -3.08 8.53
CA ILE A 262 23.38 -3.05 7.56
C ILE A 262 23.68 -2.19 6.32
N GLY A 263 24.75 -1.37 6.33
CA GLY A 263 25.21 -0.59 5.17
C GLY A 263 24.80 0.88 5.17
N GLY A 264 24.83 1.52 6.34
CA GLY A 264 24.54 2.96 6.46
C GLY A 264 25.52 3.84 5.68
N PHE A 265 26.82 3.54 5.76
CA PHE A 265 27.84 4.26 4.97
C PHE A 265 27.71 3.98 3.48
N HIS A 266 27.50 2.72 3.09
CA HIS A 266 27.20 2.37 1.71
C HIS A 266 26.08 3.22 1.12
N LEU A 267 24.92 3.26 1.77
CA LEU A 267 23.78 4.04 1.28
C LEU A 267 24.13 5.53 1.16
N ALA A 268 24.73 6.11 2.20
CA ALA A 268 25.08 7.53 2.20
C ALA A 268 26.04 7.89 1.06
N ALA A 269 27.06 7.06 0.81
CA ALA A 269 28.04 7.29 -0.23
C ALA A 269 27.49 7.02 -1.64
N SER A 270 26.70 5.96 -1.82
CA SER A 270 26.03 5.67 -3.09
C SER A 270 25.07 6.79 -3.49
N ASN A 271 24.35 7.39 -2.53
CA ASN A 271 23.50 8.55 -2.78
C ASN A 271 24.30 9.81 -3.22
N LEU A 272 25.61 9.87 -2.94
CA LEU A 272 26.49 10.94 -3.43
C LEU A 272 27.13 10.61 -4.79
N GLY A 273 26.85 9.44 -5.36
CA GLY A 273 27.42 8.93 -6.60
C GLY A 273 28.70 8.11 -6.42
N GLY A 274 28.96 7.60 -5.22
CA GLY A 274 30.06 6.68 -4.94
C GLY A 274 29.73 5.24 -5.35
N GLN A 275 30.77 4.44 -5.63
CA GLN A 275 30.63 2.99 -5.83
C GLN A 275 31.45 2.22 -4.79
N CYS A 276 30.78 1.33 -4.06
CA CYS A 276 31.43 0.43 -3.12
C CYS A 276 32.23 -0.64 -3.90
N VAL A 277 33.54 -0.70 -3.72
CA VAL A 277 34.40 -1.69 -4.38
C VAL A 277 34.79 -2.86 -3.47
N PHE A 278 34.67 -2.67 -2.15
CA PHE A 278 34.88 -3.70 -1.14
C PHE A 278 34.05 -3.40 0.12
N ALA A 279 33.53 -4.43 0.77
CA ALA A 279 32.84 -4.30 2.04
C ALA A 279 33.13 -5.50 2.95
N SER A 280 33.16 -5.27 4.26
CA SER A 280 33.35 -6.34 5.25
C SER A 280 32.34 -6.23 6.38
N GLU A 281 31.67 -7.36 6.64
CA GLU A 281 30.75 -7.55 7.76
C GLU A 281 30.79 -9.02 8.20
N PHE A 282 31.00 -9.28 9.48
CA PHE A 282 31.16 -10.64 10.02
C PHE A 282 29.84 -11.25 10.50
N ASP A 283 28.87 -10.43 10.94
CA ASP A 283 27.58 -10.91 11.43
C ASP A 283 26.69 -11.40 10.28
N GLU A 284 26.27 -12.66 10.36
CA GLU A 284 25.52 -13.32 9.28
C GLU A 284 24.18 -12.64 8.98
N ASN A 285 23.51 -12.05 9.97
CA ASN A 285 22.21 -11.40 9.78
C ASN A 285 22.36 -10.01 9.17
N ALA A 286 23.37 -9.26 9.61
CA ALA A 286 23.77 -8.00 9.00
C ALA A 286 24.16 -8.21 7.53
N ARG A 287 24.94 -9.25 7.23
CA ARG A 287 25.29 -9.63 5.85
C ARG A 287 24.09 -9.91 4.97
N LYS A 288 23.13 -10.72 5.45
CA LYS A 288 21.87 -11.01 4.72
C LYS A 288 21.10 -9.72 4.43
N THR A 289 21.05 -8.82 5.40
CA THR A 289 20.39 -7.51 5.25
C THR A 289 21.12 -6.66 4.21
N TYR A 290 22.44 -6.55 4.31
CA TYR A 290 23.28 -5.79 3.39
C TYR A 290 23.13 -6.30 1.95
N GLU A 291 23.24 -7.62 1.73
CA GLU A 291 23.06 -8.23 0.42
C GLU A 291 21.66 -7.99 -0.16
N ALA A 292 20.61 -8.17 0.65
CA ALA A 292 19.23 -7.95 0.21
C ALA A 292 18.98 -6.51 -0.30
N ASN A 293 19.70 -5.52 0.23
CA ASN A 293 19.53 -4.11 -0.17
C ASN A 293 20.44 -3.74 -1.37
N PHE A 294 21.71 -4.15 -1.39
CA PHE A 294 22.69 -3.62 -2.35
C PHE A 294 22.99 -4.55 -3.54
N LEU A 295 22.63 -5.84 -3.50
CA LEU A 295 22.92 -6.80 -4.59
C LEU A 295 22.29 -6.38 -5.93
N LYS A 296 21.09 -5.79 -5.90
CA LYS A 296 20.37 -5.32 -7.10
C LYS A 296 21.16 -4.25 -7.86
N HIS A 297 21.97 -3.46 -7.16
CA HIS A 297 22.62 -2.26 -7.69
C HIS A 297 24.13 -2.39 -7.84
N ASN A 298 24.77 -3.28 -7.06
CA ASN A 298 26.20 -3.48 -7.07
C ASN A 298 26.54 -4.97 -7.10
N LYS A 299 26.15 -5.65 -8.19
CA LYS A 299 26.36 -7.09 -8.38
C LYS A 299 27.82 -7.49 -8.27
N ASP A 300 28.71 -6.66 -8.82
CA ASP A 300 30.14 -6.96 -8.87
C ASP A 300 30.73 -7.13 -7.48
N LEU A 301 30.35 -6.30 -6.50
CA LEU A 301 30.78 -6.44 -5.09
C LEU A 301 30.52 -7.85 -4.52
N PHE A 302 29.37 -8.45 -4.84
CA PHE A 302 28.95 -9.75 -4.29
C PHE A 302 29.50 -10.92 -5.09
N TYR A 303 29.62 -10.81 -6.42
CA TYR A 303 30.10 -11.90 -7.27
C TYR A 303 31.63 -11.94 -7.42
N SER A 304 32.34 -10.84 -7.14
CA SER A 304 33.81 -10.80 -7.19
C SER A 304 34.50 -11.37 -5.96
N GLY A 305 33.75 -11.65 -4.89
CA GLY A 305 34.31 -12.03 -3.58
C GLY A 305 34.72 -10.82 -2.72
N ASN A 306 34.43 -9.59 -3.15
CA ASN A 306 34.78 -8.38 -2.41
C ASN A 306 33.82 -8.03 -1.26
N PHE A 307 32.78 -8.86 -1.04
CA PHE A 307 31.97 -8.80 0.17
C PHE A 307 32.47 -9.80 1.22
N ALA A 308 33.54 -9.41 1.91
CA ALA A 308 34.27 -10.27 2.84
C ALA A 308 33.58 -10.41 4.20
N GLY A 309 33.82 -11.52 4.88
CA GLY A 309 33.36 -11.80 6.24
C GLY A 309 34.22 -11.11 7.29
N ASP A 310 34.94 -11.90 8.08
CA ASP A 310 35.88 -11.42 9.08
C ASP A 310 37.05 -10.67 8.43
N ILE A 311 37.19 -9.38 8.73
CA ILE A 311 38.23 -8.52 8.17
C ILE A 311 39.65 -8.94 8.59
N THR A 312 39.79 -9.66 9.72
CA THR A 312 41.09 -10.13 10.21
C THR A 312 41.68 -11.24 9.34
N GLU A 313 40.85 -11.91 8.53
CA GLU A 313 41.25 -12.98 7.61
C GLU A 313 41.53 -12.47 6.18
N VAL A 314 41.26 -11.18 5.91
CA VAL A 314 41.41 -10.59 4.58
C VAL A 314 42.83 -10.07 4.39
N ASP A 315 43.51 -10.55 3.34
CA ASP A 315 44.78 -9.96 2.88
C ASP A 315 44.52 -8.57 2.31
N GLU A 316 45.09 -7.53 2.92
CA GLU A 316 44.88 -6.14 2.55
C GLU A 316 45.24 -5.86 1.09
N LYS A 317 46.17 -6.62 0.51
CA LYS A 317 46.63 -6.44 -0.88
C LYS A 317 45.61 -6.88 -1.91
N THR A 318 44.62 -7.66 -1.49
CA THR A 318 43.54 -8.16 -2.35
C THR A 318 42.37 -7.18 -2.46
N ILE A 319 42.33 -6.17 -1.59
CA ILE A 319 41.30 -5.14 -1.62
C ILE A 319 41.53 -4.25 -2.87
N PRO A 320 40.52 -4.01 -3.72
CA PRO A 320 40.66 -3.13 -4.89
C PRO A 320 41.00 -1.69 -4.50
N ASP A 321 41.60 -0.92 -5.40
CA ASP A 321 41.88 0.51 -5.19
C ASP A 321 40.61 1.32 -4.88
N PHE A 322 40.70 2.26 -3.94
CA PHE A 322 39.58 3.09 -3.49
C PHE A 322 39.98 4.52 -3.12
N ASP A 323 39.04 5.47 -3.23
CA ASP A 323 39.23 6.87 -2.81
C ASP A 323 38.91 7.11 -1.34
N PHE A 324 37.84 6.49 -0.83
CA PHE A 324 37.31 6.68 0.52
C PHE A 324 37.30 5.39 1.34
N LEU A 325 37.79 5.46 2.58
CA LEU A 325 37.60 4.42 3.58
C LEU A 325 36.52 4.83 4.58
N PHE A 326 35.48 4.01 4.71
CA PHE A 326 34.49 4.13 5.78
C PHE A 326 34.63 2.99 6.78
N ALA A 327 34.61 3.31 8.07
CA ALA A 327 34.66 2.30 9.13
C ALA A 327 33.89 2.73 10.39
N GLY A 328 32.82 1.99 10.71
CA GLY A 328 32.09 2.07 11.98
C GLY A 328 32.51 0.96 12.94
N PHE A 329 33.77 0.95 13.38
CA PHE A 329 34.34 -0.19 14.10
C PHE A 329 33.76 -0.36 15.52
N PRO A 330 33.65 -1.60 16.05
CA PRO A 330 32.92 -1.88 17.29
C PRO A 330 33.35 -1.03 18.50
N CYS A 331 32.36 -0.42 19.16
CA CYS A 331 32.57 0.49 20.30
C CYS A 331 32.44 -0.16 21.69
N GLN A 332 32.16 -1.47 21.75
CA GLN A 332 31.90 -2.24 22.98
C GLN A 332 33.01 -2.17 24.05
N PRO A 333 34.32 -2.10 23.71
CA PRO A 333 35.39 -1.94 24.70
C PRO A 333 35.44 -0.54 25.35
N PHE A 334 34.81 0.46 24.72
CA PHE A 334 34.95 1.90 25.05
C PHE A 334 33.65 2.55 25.56
N SER A 335 32.55 1.80 25.63
CA SER A 335 31.23 2.27 26.09
C SER A 335 31.07 2.25 27.62
N LYS A 336 30.30 3.20 28.19
CA LYS A 336 29.99 3.28 29.64
C LYS A 336 29.25 2.06 30.20
N GLY A 337 28.60 1.26 29.34
CA GLY A 337 27.82 0.08 29.71
C GLY A 337 28.60 -1.26 29.67
N GLY A 338 29.89 -1.25 29.33
CA GLY A 338 30.75 -2.44 29.26
C GLY A 338 31.88 -2.46 30.30
N TYR A 339 32.70 -3.53 30.30
CA TYR A 339 33.77 -3.77 31.29
C TYR A 339 35.02 -2.89 31.15
N ARG A 340 35.05 -1.90 30.23
CA ARG A 340 36.14 -0.92 30.02
C ARG A 340 37.55 -1.53 29.95
N LYS A 341 37.73 -2.58 29.15
CA LYS A 341 39.04 -3.22 28.96
C LYS A 341 39.90 -2.60 27.83
N GLY A 342 39.40 -1.58 27.13
CA GLY A 342 40.16 -0.90 26.08
C GLY A 342 40.72 -1.87 25.03
N PHE A 343 42.03 -1.79 24.75
CA PHE A 343 42.73 -2.65 23.79
C PHE A 343 43.08 -4.05 24.31
N GLU A 344 42.78 -4.36 25.57
CA GLU A 344 42.92 -5.73 26.12
C GLU A 344 41.71 -6.63 25.80
N ASP A 345 40.65 -6.07 25.19
CA ASP A 345 39.54 -6.82 24.60
C ASP A 345 39.86 -7.11 23.12
N THR A 346 39.67 -8.35 22.66
CA THR A 346 39.92 -8.77 21.28
C THR A 346 39.10 -7.98 20.25
N ARG A 347 38.04 -7.28 20.67
CA ARG A 347 37.23 -6.39 19.82
C ARG A 347 37.78 -4.95 19.75
N GLY A 348 38.67 -4.57 20.67
CA GLY A 348 39.34 -3.27 20.69
C GLY A 348 40.52 -3.17 19.72
N THR A 349 40.99 -4.30 19.19
CA THR A 349 42.10 -4.37 18.22
C THR A 349 41.65 -4.17 16.78
N LEU A 350 40.34 -4.11 16.50
CA LEU A 350 39.80 -3.96 15.15
C LEU A 350 40.15 -2.61 14.50
N PHE A 351 40.49 -1.60 15.29
CA PHE A 351 41.07 -0.36 14.77
C PHE A 351 42.42 -0.61 14.07
N PHE A 352 43.23 -1.56 14.55
CA PHE A 352 44.51 -1.88 13.91
C PHE A 352 44.33 -2.55 12.55
N GLU A 353 43.22 -3.25 12.32
CA GLU A 353 42.87 -3.77 11.00
C GLU A 353 42.55 -2.63 10.02
N VAL A 354 41.84 -1.60 10.49
CA VAL A 354 41.63 -0.38 9.70
C VAL A 354 42.96 0.30 9.38
N ALA A 355 43.84 0.44 10.39
CA ALA A 355 45.17 1.03 10.20
C ALA A 355 46.06 0.21 9.24
N ARG A 356 45.97 -1.14 9.27
CA ARG A 356 46.65 -2.04 8.34
C ARG A 356 46.26 -1.74 6.89
N ILE A 357 44.95 -1.62 6.62
CA ILE A 357 44.42 -1.32 5.29
C ILE A 357 44.79 0.10 4.85
N ILE A 358 44.70 1.10 5.75
CA ILE A 358 45.12 2.48 5.46
C ILE A 358 46.59 2.53 5.05
N LYS A 359 47.45 1.78 5.75
CA LYS A 359 48.89 1.78 5.49
C LYS A 359 49.24 1.19 4.12
N GLU A 360 48.53 0.16 3.68
CA GLU A 360 48.73 -0.46 2.37
C GLU A 360 48.21 0.42 1.24
N HIS A 361 46.99 0.95 1.38
CA HIS A 361 46.28 1.63 0.28
C HIS A 361 46.47 3.15 0.25
N ASN A 362 46.86 3.76 1.37
CA ASN A 362 47.05 5.21 1.52
C ASN A 362 45.92 6.06 0.88
N PRO A 363 44.65 5.87 1.31
CA PRO A 363 43.50 6.48 0.67
C PRO A 363 43.46 8.00 0.82
N ASN A 364 42.78 8.66 -0.12
CA ASN A 364 42.64 10.11 -0.13
C ASN A 364 41.81 10.63 1.05
N TYR A 365 40.81 9.85 1.47
CA TYR A 365 39.88 10.24 2.52
C TYR A 365 39.54 9.06 3.43
N ILE A 366 39.42 9.34 4.73
CA ILE A 366 39.08 8.36 5.75
C ILE A 366 37.98 8.97 6.63
N LEU A 367 36.89 8.23 6.83
CA LEU A 367 35.83 8.58 7.77
C LEU A 367 35.63 7.41 8.73
N LEU A 368 35.93 7.68 10.00
CA LEU A 368 35.77 6.74 11.10
C LEU A 368 34.64 7.22 12.00
N GLU A 369 33.72 6.33 12.35
CA GLU A 369 32.67 6.61 13.32
C GLU A 369 32.88 5.77 14.58
N ASN A 370 32.69 6.42 15.73
CA ASN A 370 32.68 5.76 17.02
C ASN A 370 31.95 6.62 18.06
N VAL A 371 31.72 6.06 19.25
CA VAL A 371 31.04 6.72 20.37
C VAL A 371 31.86 7.89 20.93
N GLN A 372 31.14 8.90 21.46
CA GLN A 372 31.70 10.14 22.03
C GLN A 372 32.83 9.95 23.05
N ASN A 373 32.86 8.82 23.78
CA ASN A 373 33.86 8.57 24.83
C ASN A 373 35.24 8.12 24.31
N LEU A 374 35.39 7.83 23.01
CA LEU A 374 36.69 7.43 22.43
C LEU A 374 37.77 8.49 22.69
N VAL A 375 37.41 9.78 22.62
CA VAL A 375 38.31 10.92 22.86
C VAL A 375 38.72 11.07 24.33
N THR A 376 37.96 10.50 25.25
CA THR A 376 38.17 10.64 26.71
C THR A 376 38.69 9.36 27.37
N HIS A 377 38.89 8.28 26.61
CA HIS A 377 39.33 7.00 27.15
C HIS A 377 40.85 7.03 27.44
N ASP A 378 41.25 6.52 28.62
CA ASP A 378 42.65 6.48 29.09
C ASP A 378 43.37 7.85 29.05
N ASP A 379 42.73 8.88 29.62
CA ASP A 379 43.24 10.26 29.70
C ASP A 379 43.65 10.87 28.34
N GLY A 380 43.06 10.41 27.23
CA GLY A 380 43.33 10.93 25.89
C GLY A 380 44.58 10.36 25.21
N ARG A 381 45.22 9.33 25.79
CA ARG A 381 46.42 8.69 25.22
C ARG A 381 46.22 8.05 23.85
N TYR A 382 44.99 7.68 23.49
CA TYR A 382 44.68 6.97 22.25
C TYR A 382 44.28 7.88 21.09
N THR A 383 44.20 9.19 21.33
CA THR A 383 43.78 10.18 20.33
C THR A 383 44.86 11.23 20.00
N HIS A 384 46.05 11.10 20.60
CA HIS A 384 47.18 12.01 20.42
C HIS A 384 48.35 11.38 19.70
#